data_AF-A0A967F5T9-F1
#
_entry.id   AF-A0A967F5T9-F1
#
_cell.length_a   1.000
_cell.length_b   1.000
_cell.length_c   1.000
_cell.angle_alpha   90.00
_cell.angle_beta   90.00
_cell.angle_gamma   90.00
#
_symmetry.space_group_name_H-M   'P 1'
#
loop_
_entity.id
_entity.type
_entity.pdbx_description
1 polymer ?
#
loop_
_entity_poly.entity_id
_entity_poly.type
_entity_poly.pdbx_seq_one_letter_code
_entity_poly.pdbx_strand_id
1 'polypeptide(L)' 'MEYATIIVMLALVEYLWFTMRTGMRRDKLNIEAPATTGHPDYEKAFRVQMNTL' A
#
# COMPACT_ATOMS: atom_id res chain seq x y z
N MET A 1 -18.55 -8.40 -20.18
CA MET A 1 -18.28 -8.48 -18.73
C MET A 1 -16.93 -9.11 -18.41
N GLU A 2 -16.41 -10.03 -19.23
CA GLU A 2 -15.10 -10.69 -19.01
C GLU A 2 -13.92 -9.71 -18.82
N TYR A 3 -13.78 -8.71 -19.69
CA TYR A 3 -12.72 -7.68 -19.55
C TYR A 3 -12.82 -6.89 -18.24
N ALA A 4 -14.05 -6.54 -17.80
CA ALA A 4 -14.25 -5.82 -16.55
C ALA A 4 -13.81 -6.67 -15.35
N THR A 5 -14.12 -7.97 -15.36
CA THR A 5 -13.66 -8.90 -14.32
C THR A 5 -12.13 -8.96 -14.25
N ILE A 6 -11.45 -9.06 -15.39
CA ILE A 6 -9.98 -9.09 -15.42
C ILE A 6 -9.40 -7.77 -14.88
N ILE A 7 -9.96 -6.63 -15.27
CA ILE A 7 -9.50 -5.31 -14.79
C ILE A 7 -9.67 -5.19 -13.27
N VAL A 8 -10.81 -5.61 -12.73
CA VAL A 8 -11.05 -5.59 -11.28
C VAL A 8 -10.08 -6.52 -10.55
N MET A 9 -9.82 -7.71 -11.08
CA MET A 9 -8.84 -8.64 -10.50
C MET A 9 -7.43 -8.04 -10.47
N LEU A 10 -7.03 -7.34 -11.54
CA LEU A 10 -5.75 -6.63 -11.58
C LEU A 10 -5.69 -5.51 -10.55
N ALA A 11 -6.76 -4.73 -10.40
CA ALA A 11 -6.85 -3.67 -9.38
C ALA A 11 -6.75 -4.23 -7.95
N LEU A 12 -7.34 -5.40 -7.68
CA LEU A 12 -7.20 -6.07 -6.37
C LEU A 12 -5.75 -6.53 -6.11
N VAL A 13 -5.07 -7.04 -7.13
CA VAL A 13 -3.64 -7.40 -7.02
C VAL A 13 -2.79 -6.16 -6.72
N GLU A 14 -3.06 -5.05 -7.40
CA GLU A 14 -2.39 -3.76 -7.17
C GLU A 14 -2.63 -3.24 -5.74
N TYR A 15 -3.87 -3.30 -5.25
CA TYR A 15 -4.22 -2.92 -3.88
C TYR A 15 -3.43 -3.73 -2.83
N LEU A 16 -3.39 -5.06 -3.00
CA LEU A 16 -2.63 -5.95 -2.12
C LEU A 16 -1.13 -5.64 -2.18
N TRP A 17 -0.62 -5.38 -3.38
CA TRP A 17 0.78 -5.03 -3.58
C TRP A 17 1.18 -3.76 -2.81
N PHE A 18 0.42 -2.67 -2.92
CA PHE A 18 0.72 -1.43 -2.19
C PHE A 18 0.60 -1.62 -0.68
N THR A 19 -0.42 -2.35 -0.22
CA THR A 19 -0.62 -2.65 1.20
C THR A 19 0.57 -3.43 1.78
N MET A 20 1.03 -4.49 1.10
CA MET A 20 2.22 -5.25 1.51
C MET A 20 3.48 -4.38 1.48
N ARG A 21 3.68 -3.55 0.45
CA ARG A 21 4.85 -2.68 0.29
C ARG A 21 4.96 -1.61 1.37
N THR A 22 3.84 -1.08 1.84
CA THR A 22 3.80 -0.14 2.96
C THR A 22 3.97 -0.86 4.29
N GLY A 23 3.32 -2.03 4.48
CA GLY A 23 3.49 -2.88 5.66
C GLY A 23 4.93 -3.31 5.89
N MET A 24 5.63 -3.79 4.86
CA MET A 24 7.06 -4.16 4.96
C MET A 24 7.97 -2.97 5.32
N ARG A 25 7.59 -1.74 4.94
CA ARG A 25 8.35 -0.54 5.32
C ARG A 25 8.16 -0.16 6.77
N ARG A 26 7.01 -0.50 7.38
CA ARG A 26 6.79 -0.31 8.82
C ARG A 26 7.86 -1.05 9.61
N ASP A 27 8.02 -2.33 9.32
CA ASP A 27 8.99 -3.21 9.98
C ASP A 27 10.44 -2.71 9.77
N LYS A 28 10.81 -2.44 8.51
CA LYS A 28 12.16 -1.95 8.17
C LYS A 28 12.55 -0.62 8.81
N LEU A 29 11.58 0.26 9.06
CA LEU A 29 11.79 1.61 9.57
C LEU A 29 11.31 1.76 11.02
N ASN A 30 11.01 0.65 11.69
CA ASN A 30 10.52 0.59 13.08
C ASN A 30 9.32 1.51 13.34
N ILE A 31 8.35 1.53 12.42
CA ILE A 31 7.10 2.29 12.56
C ILE A 31 6.00 1.39 13.11
N GLU A 32 5.82 1.43 14.42
CA GLU A 32 4.79 0.67 15.11
C GLU A 32 3.37 1.08 14.67
N ALA A 33 2.46 0.12 14.57
CA ALA A 33 1.04 0.43 14.45
C ALA A 33 0.53 1.05 15.77
N PRO A 34 -0.31 2.11 15.74
CA PRO A 34 -1.04 2.68 14.60
C PRO A 34 -0.37 3.89 13.91
N ALA A 35 0.91 4.20 14.17
CA ALA A 35 1.53 5.42 13.66
C ALA A 35 1.54 5.50 12.12
N THR A 36 1.24 6.68 11.57
CA THR A 36 1.23 6.97 10.13
C THR A 36 2.31 7.99 9.72
N THR A 37 3.08 8.45 10.69
CA THR A 37 4.19 9.41 10.53
C THR A 37 5.47 8.85 11.13
N GLY A 38 6.62 9.40 10.73
CA GLY A 38 7.93 8.99 11.24
C GLY A 38 9.00 9.15 10.17
N HIS A 39 9.46 8.03 9.60
CA HIS A 39 10.51 8.08 8.58
C HIS A 39 9.96 8.61 7.22
N PRO A 40 10.61 9.57 6.55
CA PRO A 40 10.11 10.16 5.31
C PRO A 40 9.81 9.14 4.19
N ASP A 41 10.59 8.06 4.10
CA ASP A 41 10.34 6.99 3.12
C ASP A 41 9.11 6.14 3.43
N TYR A 42 8.79 5.95 4.71
CA TYR A 42 7.54 5.31 5.11
C TYR A 42 6.36 6.20 4.74
N GLU A 43 6.42 7.49 5.09
CA GLU A 43 5.33 8.43 4.80
C GLU A 43 5.06 8.57 3.30
N LYS A 44 6.11 8.59 2.46
CA LYS A 44 5.96 8.58 1.00
C LYS A 44 5.22 7.32 0.53
N ALA A 45 5.62 6.15 1.01
CA ALA A 45 4.97 4.89 0.63
C ALA A 45 3.53 4.80 1.15
N PHE A 46 3.29 5.27 2.37
CA PHE A 46 1.96 5.34 2.97
C PHE A 46 1.03 6.27 2.19
N ARG A 47 1.50 7.44 1.76
CA ARG A 47 0.73 8.35 0.88
C ARG A 47 0.44 7.73 -0.48
N VAL A 48 1.38 7.02 -1.09
CA VAL A 48 1.12 6.29 -2.35
C VAL A 48 0.00 5.28 -2.15
N GLN A 49 0.06 4.46 -1.09
CA GLN A 49 -1.01 3.50 -0.79
C GLN A 49 -2.37 4.20 -0.58
N MET A 50 -2.43 5.27 0.21
CA MET A 50 -3.68 5.98 0.51
C MET A 50 -4.27 6.74 -0.69
N ASN A 51 -3.44 7.16 -1.65
CA ASN A 51 -3.90 7.84 -2.86
C ASN A 51 -4.39 6.86 -3.96
N THR A 52 -3.95 5.60 -3.90
CA THR A 52 -4.40 4.54 -4.83
C THR A 52 -5.68 3.85 -4.35
N LEU A 53 -5.98 3.97 -3.05
CA LEU A 53 -7.20 3.48 -2.41
C LEU A 53 -8.41 4.31 -2.82
#